data_AF-A0A7C4Y1D0-F1
#
_entry.id   AF-A0A7C4Y1D0-F1
#
_cell.length_a   1.000
_cell.length_b   1.000
_cell.length_c   1.000
_cell.angle_alpha   90.00
_cell.angle_beta   90.00
_cell.angle_gamma   90.00
#
_symmetry.space_group_name_H-M   'P 1'
#
loop_
_entity.id
_entity.type
_entity.pdbx_description
1 polymer ?
#
loop_
_entity_poly.entity_id
_entity_poly.type
_entity_poly.pdbx_seq_one_letter_code
_entity_poly.pdbx_strand_id
1 'polypeptide(L)'
;MGTTLKRAAAKTTKVANGKAATVKEAKTKTAKNGTVKNKFDLHKSLQEYFGFDKFKGTQEKAIESLLAGHDTFVIMPTGGGKSLCYQLPAMVSEGVAIIVSPL
;
A
#
# COMPACT_ATOMS: atom_id res chain seq x y z
N MET A 1 -21.63 -57.29 12.53
CA MET A 1 -20.62 -56.23 12.41
C MET A 1 -19.49 -56.75 11.55
N GLY A 2 -19.28 -56.19 10.35
CA GLY A 2 -18.27 -56.65 9.41
C GLY A 2 -18.29 -55.87 8.08
N THR A 3 -17.09 -55.40 7.71
CA THR A 3 -16.52 -55.09 6.38
C THR A 3 -16.99 -53.90 5.53
N THR A 4 -16.13 -52.87 5.54
CA THR A 4 -15.56 -52.03 4.46
C THR A 4 -16.07 -52.20 3.03
N LEU A 5 -16.33 -51.07 2.33
CA LEU A 5 -16.01 -50.88 0.91
C LEU A 5 -15.90 -49.38 0.52
N LYS A 6 -14.78 -49.05 -0.13
CA LYS A 6 -14.40 -47.79 -0.79
C LYS A 6 -15.31 -47.44 -1.97
N ARG A 7 -15.44 -46.13 -2.29
CA ARG A 7 -15.53 -45.46 -3.63
C ARG A 7 -16.18 -44.07 -3.45
N ALA A 8 -16.01 -43.02 -4.25
CA ALA A 8 -15.10 -42.61 -5.32
C ALA A 8 -15.46 -41.13 -5.65
N ALA A 9 -14.51 -40.38 -6.21
CA ALA A 9 -14.70 -39.01 -6.70
C ALA A 9 -15.62 -38.94 -7.94
N ALA A 10 -16.36 -37.84 -8.10
CA ALA A 10 -17.04 -37.47 -9.33
C ALA A 10 -16.72 -36.01 -9.72
N LYS A 11 -16.43 -35.85 -11.01
CA LYS A 11 -15.91 -34.67 -11.71
C LYS A 11 -17.05 -33.98 -12.49
N THR A 12 -16.71 -32.85 -13.13
CA THR A 12 -17.36 -32.17 -14.31
C THR A 12 -18.66 -31.38 -14.06
N THR A 13 -18.98 -30.21 -14.63
CA THR A 13 -18.48 -29.37 -15.78
C THR A 13 -19.21 -28.00 -15.77
N LYS A 14 -18.56 -26.83 -15.92
CA LYS A 14 -18.34 -25.96 -17.13
C LYS A 14 -19.58 -25.31 -17.80
N VAL A 15 -19.65 -23.96 -17.88
CA VAL A 15 -20.08 -23.14 -19.08
C VAL A 15 -19.56 -21.66 -18.96
N ALA A 16 -18.58 -21.22 -19.79
CA ALA A 16 -18.57 -20.16 -20.85
C ALA A 16 -18.80 -18.68 -20.40
N ASN A 17 -17.87 -17.71 -20.50
CA ASN A 17 -17.14 -17.03 -21.61
C ASN A 17 -17.91 -15.90 -22.34
N GLY A 18 -17.34 -14.67 -22.34
CA GLY A 18 -17.74 -13.51 -23.14
C GLY A 18 -16.82 -12.28 -22.95
N LYS A 19 -15.93 -12.05 -23.96
CA LYS A 19 -15.05 -10.89 -24.28
C LYS A 19 -15.74 -9.50 -24.20
N ALA A 20 -15.11 -8.30 -24.21
CA ALA A 20 -13.75 -7.77 -24.34
C ALA A 20 -13.77 -6.25 -24.03
N ALA A 21 -12.67 -5.66 -23.56
CA ALA A 21 -12.28 -4.28 -23.90
C ALA A 21 -10.79 -4.05 -23.63
N THR A 22 -10.03 -3.96 -24.72
CA THR A 22 -8.62 -3.56 -24.81
C THR A 22 -8.49 -2.05 -24.81
N VAL A 23 -7.55 -1.49 -24.04
CA VAL A 23 -6.87 -0.23 -24.38
C VAL A 23 -5.38 -0.41 -24.07
N LYS A 24 -4.54 -0.23 -25.10
CA LYS A 24 -3.08 -0.24 -25.03
C LYS A 24 -2.53 1.19 -25.06
N GLU A 25 -1.59 1.42 -24.14
CA GLU A 25 -0.34 2.18 -24.20
C GLU A 25 -0.34 3.68 -24.55
N ALA A 26 0.08 4.49 -23.58
CA ALA A 26 1.02 5.57 -23.82
C ALA A 26 2.31 5.29 -23.02
N LYS A 27 3.40 5.15 -23.78
CA LYS A 27 4.75 4.79 -23.37
C LYS A 27 5.51 6.08 -23.05
N THR A 28 5.94 6.29 -21.81
CA THR A 28 6.94 7.32 -21.50
C THR A 28 8.25 6.65 -21.11
N LYS A 29 9.28 6.98 -21.88
CA LYS A 29 10.65 6.47 -21.79
C LYS A 29 11.39 7.11 -20.61
N THR A 30 11.99 6.25 -19.80
CA THR A 30 13.30 6.33 -19.12
C THR A 30 13.77 7.66 -18.51
N ALA A 31 13.95 7.65 -17.19
CA ALA A 31 15.22 8.07 -16.59
C ALA A 31 15.62 7.02 -15.54
N LYS A 32 16.78 6.40 -15.72
CA LYS A 32 17.42 5.58 -14.69
C LYS A 32 17.63 6.47 -13.47
N ASN A 33 16.95 6.19 -12.36
CA ASN A 33 17.41 6.68 -11.07
C ASN A 33 17.60 5.46 -10.16
N GLY A 34 18.78 5.41 -9.56
CA GLY A 34 19.26 4.26 -8.80
C GLY A 34 18.22 3.82 -7.78
N THR A 35 18.08 2.51 -7.65
CA THR A 35 17.25 1.88 -6.63
C THR A 35 17.80 2.27 -5.26
N VAL A 36 17.33 3.40 -4.72
CA VAL A 36 17.50 3.71 -3.30
C VAL A 36 16.77 2.60 -2.59
N LYS A 37 17.53 1.72 -1.91
CA LYS A 37 16.91 0.74 -1.01
C LYS A 37 16.11 1.55 0.00
N ASN A 38 14.79 1.38 0.01
CA ASN A 38 13.96 2.01 1.04
C ASN A 38 14.50 1.54 2.40
N LYS A 39 15.06 2.49 3.17
CA LYS A 39 15.62 2.25 4.52
C LYS A 39 14.50 1.84 5.51
N PHE A 40 13.24 2.06 5.16
CA PHE A 40 12.08 1.96 6.05
C PHE A 40 11.08 0.90 5.57
N ASP A 41 10.64 0.04 6.50
CA ASP A 41 9.49 -0.87 6.30
C ASP A 41 8.24 -0.18 6.85
N LEU A 42 7.51 0.50 5.96
CA LEU A 42 6.40 1.36 6.35
C LEU A 42 5.21 0.60 6.94
N HIS A 43 4.93 -0.61 6.45
CA HIS A 43 3.81 -1.41 6.97
C HIS A 43 4.13 -1.95 8.36
N LYS A 44 5.38 -2.37 8.60
CA LYS A 44 5.82 -2.76 9.93
C LYS A 44 5.76 -1.58 10.91
N SER A 45 6.29 -0.41 10.54
CA SER A 45 6.25 0.78 11.41
C SER A 45 4.82 1.28 11.64
N LEU A 46 3.95 1.19 10.63
CA LEU A 46 2.54 1.51 10.77
C LEU A 46 1.88 0.64 11.83
N GLN A 47 2.13 -0.67 11.80
CA GLN A 47 1.60 -1.59 12.79
C GLN A 47 2.22 -1.36 14.17
N GLU A 48 3.54 -1.15 14.24
CA GLU A 48 4.28 -0.97 15.48
C GLU A 48 3.85 0.28 16.25
N TYR A 49 3.71 1.43 15.57
CA TYR A 49 3.41 2.70 16.22
C TYR A 49 1.92 3.05 16.26
N PHE A 50 1.12 2.58 15.30
CA PHE A 50 -0.29 2.96 15.17
C PHE A 50 -1.27 1.78 15.23
N GLY A 51 -0.80 0.54 15.14
CA GLY A 51 -1.65 -0.66 15.17
C GLY A 51 -2.58 -0.79 13.96
N PHE A 52 -2.22 -0.20 12.82
CA PHE A 52 -3.02 -0.31 11.59
C PHE A 52 -2.41 -1.32 10.61
N ASP A 53 -3.26 -2.22 10.09
CA ASP A 53 -2.83 -3.25 9.14
C ASP A 53 -2.58 -2.71 7.72
N LYS A 54 -3.11 -1.51 7.40
CA LYS A 54 -2.99 -0.92 6.06
C LYS A 54 -3.14 0.59 6.05
N PHE A 55 -2.48 1.22 5.09
CA PHE A 55 -2.71 2.61 4.74
C PHE A 55 -4.08 2.84 4.11
N LYS A 56 -4.62 4.04 4.30
CA LYS A 56 -5.84 4.52 3.65
C LYS A 56 -5.49 5.40 2.45
N GLY A 57 -6.15 5.17 1.33
CA GLY A 57 -6.06 6.04 0.15
C GLY A 57 -4.63 6.28 -0.31
N THR A 58 -4.21 7.54 -0.33
CA THR A 58 -2.90 7.99 -0.83
C THR A 58 -1.85 8.24 0.27
N GLN A 59 -2.10 7.78 1.51
CA GLN A 59 -1.19 8.00 2.64
C GLN A 59 0.22 7.44 2.37
N GLU A 60 0.31 6.20 1.91
CA GLU A 60 1.59 5.53 1.65
C GLU A 60 2.44 6.32 0.65
N LYS A 61 1.83 6.75 -0.47
CA LYS A 61 2.50 7.57 -1.48
C LYS A 61 2.99 8.91 -0.94
N ALA A 62 2.21 9.57 -0.08
CA ALA A 62 2.61 10.84 0.53
C ALA A 62 3.79 10.65 1.50
N ILE A 63 3.77 9.57 2.27
CA ILE A 63 4.84 9.20 3.22
C ILE A 63 6.12 8.84 2.47
N GLU A 64 6.03 8.03 1.42
CA GLU A 64 7.17 7.68 0.55
C GLU A 64 7.78 8.93 -0.09
N SER A 65 6.96 9.87 -0.58
CA SER A 65 7.41 11.15 -1.13
C SER A 65 8.17 11.98 -0.10
N LEU A 66 7.66 12.09 1.13
CA LEU A 66 8.33 12.79 2.22
C LEU A 66 9.66 12.12 2.62
N LEU A 67 9.69 10.79 2.73
CA LEU A 67 10.89 10.04 3.08
C LEU A 67 11.96 10.04 1.97
N ALA A 68 11.54 10.27 0.71
CA ALA A 68 12.45 10.54 -0.40
C ALA A 68 13.02 11.97 -0.39
N GLY A 69 12.62 12.81 0.57
CA GLY A 69 13.08 14.19 0.72
C GLY A 69 12.38 15.18 -0.22
N HIS A 70 11.17 14.87 -0.68
CA HIS A 70 10.39 15.75 -1.55
C HIS A 70 9.40 16.64 -0.77
N ASP A 71 9.28 17.89 -1.19
CA ASP A 71 8.20 18.77 -0.76
C ASP A 71 6.86 18.20 -1.23
N THR A 72 5.99 17.88 -0.27
CA THR A 72 4.78 17.11 -0.54
C THR A 72 3.55 17.88 -0.07
N PHE A 73 2.69 18.26 -1.02
CA PHE A 73 1.40 18.89 -0.75
C PHE A 73 0.29 17.83 -0.73
N VAL A 74 -0.42 17.72 0.39
CA VAL A 74 -1.44 16.69 0.62
C VAL A 74 -2.82 17.32 0.74
N ILE A 75 -3.73 16.95 -0.17
CA ILE A 75 -5.16 17.32 -0.09
C ILE A 75 -5.94 16.10 0.38
N MET A 76 -6.50 16.18 1.58
CA MET A 76 -7.32 15.12 2.16
C MET A 76 -8.50 15.72 2.92
N PRO A 77 -9.67 15.09 2.91
CA PRO A 77 -10.81 15.54 3.71
C PRO A 77 -10.55 15.38 5.20
N THR A 78 -11.31 16.10 6.02
CA THR A 78 -11.35 15.86 7.47
C THR A 78 -11.66 14.39 7.76
N GLY A 79 -10.94 13.78 8.71
CA GLY A 79 -11.04 12.36 9.01
C GLY A 79 -10.30 11.43 8.02
N GLY A 80 -9.75 11.94 6.92
CA GLY A 80 -8.99 11.17 5.94
C GLY A 80 -7.66 10.62 6.44
N GLY A 81 -7.21 11.00 7.64
CA GLY A 81 -5.95 10.53 8.22
C GLY A 81 -4.72 11.28 7.71
N LYS A 82 -4.86 12.57 7.37
CA LYS A 82 -3.74 13.45 6.97
C LYS A 82 -2.60 13.49 8.00
N SER A 83 -2.92 13.33 9.28
CA SER A 83 -1.93 13.37 10.36
C SER A 83 -0.92 12.23 10.30
N LEU A 84 -1.35 11.04 9.88
CA LEU A 84 -0.45 9.91 9.70
C LEU A 84 0.65 10.20 8.66
N CYS A 85 0.34 11.05 7.66
CA CYS A 85 1.27 11.35 6.57
C CYS A 85 2.53 12.08 7.03
N TYR A 86 2.49 12.81 8.14
CA TYR A 86 3.69 13.45 8.73
C TYR A 86 4.15 12.77 10.02
N GLN A 87 3.25 12.10 10.75
CA GLN A 87 3.62 11.41 11.99
C GLN A 87 4.44 10.15 11.76
N LEU A 88 4.07 9.29 10.81
CA LEU A 88 4.83 8.07 10.56
C LEU A 88 6.27 8.37 10.08
N PRO A 89 6.49 9.30 9.10
CA PRO A 89 7.84 9.74 8.76
C PRO A 89 8.63 10.27 9.96
N ALA A 90 7.99 11.03 10.85
CA ALA A 90 8.64 11.59 12.03
C ALA A 90 9.13 10.51 13.02
N MET A 91 8.42 9.37 13.10
CA MET A 91 8.80 8.26 13.98
C MET A 91 9.96 7.41 13.42
N VAL A 92 10.05 7.28 12.09
CA VAL A 92 11.05 6.41 11.46
C VAL A 92 12.32 7.15 11.04
N SER A 93 12.23 8.47 10.87
CA SER A 93 13.38 9.30 10.47
C SER A 93 14.23 9.68 11.66
N GLU A 94 15.54 9.82 11.43
CA GLU A 94 16.44 10.40 12.43
C GLU A 94 16.19 11.92 12.53
N GLY A 95 16.22 12.46 13.75
CA GLY A 95 16.05 13.90 14.01
C GLY A 95 14.72 14.25 14.68
N VAL A 96 14.27 15.49 14.49
CA VAL A 96 13.06 16.05 15.12
C VAL A 96 12.14 16.60 14.04
N ALA A 97 10.87 16.18 14.05
CA ALA A 97 9.84 16.77 13.21
C ALA A 97 9.21 17.99 13.88
N ILE A 98 9.12 19.10 13.14
CA ILE A 98 8.46 20.33 13.59
C ILE A 98 7.08 20.41 12.94
N ILE A 99 6.03 20.47 13.76
CA ILE A 99 4.64 20.55 13.30
C ILE A 99 4.07 21.88 13.77
N VAL A 100 3.65 22.72 12.81
CA VAL A 100 3.02 24.01 13.09
C VAL A 100 1.52 23.85 12.94
N SER A 101 0.78 23.99 14.05
CA SER A 101 -0.69 24.06 14.07
C SER A 101 -1.11 25.48 14.41
N PRO A 102 -1.94 26.15 13.60
CA PRO A 102 -2.42 27.50 13.90
C PRO A 102 -3.50 27.54 14.99
N LEU A 103 -4.00 26.37 15.43
CA LEU A 103 -5.04 26.19 16.44
C LEU A 103 -4.63 25.11 17.44
#